data_AF-A0A7S0I5S6-F1
#
_entry.id   AF-A0A7S0I5S6-F1
#
_cell.length_a   1.000
_cell.length_b   1.000
_cell.length_c   1.000
_cell.angle_alpha   90.00
_cell.angle_beta   90.00
_cell.angle_gamma   90.00
#
_symmetry.space_group_name_H-M   'P 1'
#
loop_
_entity.id
_entity.type
_entity.pdbx_description
1 polymer ?
#
loop_
_entity_poly.entity_id
_entity_poly.type
_entity_poly.pdbx_seq_one_letter_code
_entity_poly.pdbx_strand_id
1 'polypeptide(L)'
;AKVHDLAASNATHRVYAPSALAGMEMHAAVEGTKKRPANQEAVSLDNLFERQALSEAFLVSIDTEGSDALVLEGMQRLLQQGRVAFLEFEIGKNKGYWRADHPERRRLDATVRRLLEFGYFCFFEAGSQLAPISGPCWSDALS
;
A
#
# COMPACT_ATOMS: atom_id res chain seq x y z
N ALA A 1 -3.91 14.42 16.05
CA ALA A 1 -3.26 13.49 15.11
C ALA A 1 -1.74 13.63 15.23
N LYS A 2 -0.98 12.54 15.11
CA LYS A 2 0.48 12.56 15.05
C LYS A 2 0.88 12.35 13.58
N VAL A 3 1.69 13.24 13.05
CA VAL A 3 2.21 13.14 11.68
C VAL A 3 3.62 12.58 11.74
N HIS A 4 3.89 11.60 10.89
CA HIS A 4 5.21 11.02 10.71
C HIS A 4 5.74 11.46 9.35
N ASP A 5 6.86 12.17 9.36
CA ASP A 5 7.55 12.56 8.12
C ASP A 5 8.36 11.36 7.59
N LEU A 6 7.66 10.36 7.05
CA LEU A 6 8.21 9.10 6.55
C LEU A 6 7.45 8.68 5.30
N ALA A 7 8.13 8.05 4.34
CA ALA A 7 7.48 7.38 3.22
C ALA A 7 7.08 5.95 3.61
N ALA A 8 5.84 5.54 3.36
CA ALA A 8 5.42 4.16 3.57
C ALA A 8 5.88 3.28 2.38
N SER A 9 6.47 2.11 2.64
CA SER A 9 6.95 1.19 1.60
C SER A 9 7.13 -0.24 2.13
N ASN A 10 7.70 -1.14 1.33
CA ASN A 10 8.06 -2.51 1.73
C ASN A 10 9.47 -2.62 2.32
N ALA A 11 10.24 -1.53 2.35
CA ALA A 11 11.63 -1.50 2.80
C ALA A 11 11.90 -0.31 3.73
N THR A 12 13.01 -0.40 4.46
CA THR A 12 13.49 0.66 5.35
C THR A 12 14.85 1.16 4.90
N HIS A 13 14.86 2.27 4.19
CA HIS A 13 16.07 2.93 3.68
C HIS A 13 15.75 4.38 3.30
N ARG A 14 16.76 5.14 2.89
CA ARG A 14 16.52 6.51 2.40
C ARG A 14 16.06 6.50 0.94
N VAL A 15 15.01 7.25 0.65
CA VAL A 15 14.44 7.47 -0.68
C VAL A 15 14.45 8.96 -1.03
N TYR A 16 14.25 9.29 -2.30
CA TYR A 16 14.02 10.66 -2.75
C TYR A 16 12.53 10.96 -2.77
N ALA A 17 12.09 11.86 -1.90
CA ALA A 17 10.80 12.52 -1.95
C ALA A 17 10.93 13.84 -2.73
N PRO A 18 10.18 14.03 -3.84
CA PRO A 18 10.15 15.31 -4.55
C PRO A 18 9.53 16.41 -3.67
N SER A 19 9.88 17.67 -3.93
CA SER A 19 9.19 18.80 -3.30
C SER A 19 7.74 18.83 -3.77
N ALA A 20 6.80 18.83 -2.82
CA ALA A 20 5.38 18.91 -3.05
C ALA A 20 4.75 19.91 -2.06
N LEU A 21 3.66 20.55 -2.47
CA LEU A 21 2.82 21.34 -1.57
C LEU A 21 1.77 20.43 -0.93
N ALA A 22 1.25 20.83 0.23
CA ALA A 22 0.12 20.14 0.83
C ALA A 22 -1.05 20.06 -0.17
N GLY A 23 -1.63 18.87 -0.33
CA GLY A 23 -2.70 18.60 -1.31
C GLY A 23 -2.23 18.30 -2.73
N MET A 24 -0.92 18.24 -3.00
CA MET A 24 -0.40 17.71 -4.26
C MET A 24 -0.27 16.19 -4.16
N GLU A 25 -1.31 15.49 -4.62
CA GLU A 25 -1.41 14.03 -4.52
C GLU A 25 -0.56 13.31 -5.59
N MET A 26 -0.23 13.95 -6.72
CA MET A 26 0.46 13.31 -7.88
C MET A 26 1.94 12.91 -7.69
N HIS A 27 2.46 12.86 -6.46
CA HIS A 27 3.88 12.61 -6.22
C HIS A 27 4.12 11.50 -5.19
N ALA A 28 4.94 10.53 -5.57
CA ALA A 28 5.45 9.48 -4.68
C ALA A 28 6.95 9.62 -4.46
N ALA A 29 7.44 9.17 -3.30
CA ALA A 29 8.86 8.99 -3.06
C ALA A 29 9.39 7.82 -3.91
N VAL A 30 10.62 7.93 -4.39
CA VAL A 30 11.25 6.95 -5.31
C VAL A 30 12.68 6.65 -4.90
N GLU A 31 13.23 5.57 -5.46
CA GLU A 31 14.62 5.19 -5.20
C GLU A 31 15.60 6.32 -5.52
N GLY A 32 16.55 6.55 -4.61
CA GLY A 32 17.52 7.64 -4.73
C GLY A 32 18.55 7.40 -5.84
N THR A 33 18.96 8.45 -6.53
CA THR A 33 20.10 8.41 -7.48
C THR A 33 21.00 9.63 -7.30
N LYS A 34 22.16 9.68 -7.98
CA LYS A 34 23.02 10.89 -7.97
C LYS A 34 22.30 12.15 -8.46
N LYS A 35 21.30 12.02 -9.35
CA LYS A 35 20.49 13.14 -9.85
C LYS A 35 19.33 13.50 -8.93
N ARG A 36 18.96 12.61 -8.01
CA ARG A 36 17.81 12.71 -7.09
C ARG A 36 18.24 12.14 -5.73
N PRO A 37 19.01 12.89 -4.94
CA PRO A 37 19.63 12.36 -3.74
C PRO A 37 18.58 12.00 -2.69
N ALA A 38 18.73 10.86 -2.04
CA ALA A 38 17.77 10.39 -1.03
C ALA A 38 17.67 11.37 0.16
N ASN A 39 16.48 11.91 0.40
CA ASN A 39 16.20 12.98 1.36
C ASN A 39 15.18 12.58 2.45
N GLN A 40 14.41 11.51 2.27
CA GLN A 40 13.40 11.01 3.21
C GLN A 40 13.72 9.58 3.64
N GLU A 41 13.35 9.19 4.86
CA GLU A 41 13.31 7.77 5.24
C GLU A 41 12.02 7.12 4.72
N ALA A 42 12.16 5.99 4.03
CA ALA A 42 11.07 5.04 3.82
C ALA A 42 11.05 4.02 4.96
N VAL A 43 9.86 3.58 5.35
CA VAL A 43 9.66 2.59 6.41
C VAL A 43 8.51 1.66 6.05
N SER A 44 8.61 0.39 6.47
CA SER A 44 7.50 -0.54 6.43
C SER A 44 6.54 -0.30 7.60
N LEU A 45 5.23 -0.52 7.41
CA LEU A 45 4.28 -0.33 8.52
C LEU A 45 4.51 -1.34 9.65
N ASP A 46 4.95 -2.56 9.31
CA ASP A 46 5.41 -3.54 10.30
C ASP A 46 6.47 -2.92 11.24
N ASN A 47 7.50 -2.28 10.67
CA ASN A 47 8.57 -1.63 11.45
C ASN A 47 8.07 -0.36 12.17
N LEU A 48 7.18 0.40 11.54
CA LEU A 48 6.62 1.61 12.15
C LEU A 48 5.81 1.26 13.41
N PHE A 49 4.99 0.21 13.36
CA PHE A 49 4.21 -0.26 14.50
C PHE A 49 5.11 -0.69 15.65
N GLU A 50 6.20 -1.40 15.36
CA GLU A 50 7.20 -1.77 16.37
C GLU A 50 7.88 -0.53 16.98
N ARG A 51 8.37 0.39 16.14
CA ARG A 51 9.06 1.63 16.59
C ARG A 51 8.16 2.53 17.45
N GLN A 52 6.87 2.56 17.14
CA GLN A 52 5.89 3.38 17.84
C GLN A 52 5.15 2.63 18.96
N ALA A 53 5.49 1.35 19.19
CA ALA A 53 4.80 0.47 20.12
C ALA A 53 3.26 0.45 19.92
N LEU A 54 2.82 0.50 18.66
CA LEU A 54 1.40 0.41 18.31
C LEU A 54 0.97 -1.05 18.34
N SER A 55 -0.11 -1.36 19.04
CA SER A 55 -0.64 -2.73 19.15
C SER A 55 -1.50 -3.11 17.96
N GLU A 56 -2.39 -2.24 17.50
CA GLU A 56 -3.35 -2.50 16.43
C GLU A 56 -3.79 -1.19 15.76
N ALA A 57 -4.44 -1.30 14.61
CA ALA A 57 -5.15 -0.22 13.98
C ALA A 57 -6.57 -0.66 13.60
N PHE A 58 -7.55 0.19 13.89
CA PHE A 58 -8.91 -0.05 13.44
C PHE A 58 -9.03 0.08 11.91
N LEU A 59 -8.39 1.09 11.33
CA LEU A 59 -8.36 1.34 9.88
C LEU A 59 -6.93 1.69 9.45
N VAL A 60 -6.50 1.08 8.36
CA VAL A 60 -5.35 1.53 7.55
C VAL A 60 -5.89 1.87 6.18
N SER A 61 -5.82 3.15 5.82
CA SER A 61 -6.15 3.64 4.47
C SER A 61 -4.85 4.02 3.78
N ILE A 62 -4.65 3.51 2.57
CA ILE A 62 -3.44 3.66 1.77
C ILE A 62 -3.83 4.41 0.49
N ASP A 63 -3.16 5.53 0.26
CA ASP A 63 -3.26 6.30 -0.97
C ASP A 63 -1.85 6.80 -1.30
N THR A 64 -1.15 6.06 -2.15
CA THR A 64 0.26 6.34 -2.50
C THR A 64 0.50 6.36 -3.99
N GLU A 65 -0.51 6.78 -4.76
CA GLU A 65 -0.51 6.94 -6.21
C GLU A 65 0.01 5.70 -6.97
N GLY A 66 -0.44 4.53 -6.54
CA GLY A 66 -0.09 3.24 -7.14
C GLY A 66 1.19 2.61 -6.58
N SER A 67 1.77 3.18 -5.51
CA SER A 67 2.78 2.49 -4.69
C SER A 67 2.15 1.62 -3.59
N ASP A 68 0.82 1.54 -3.56
CA ASP A 68 0.02 0.90 -2.51
C ASP A 68 0.41 -0.57 -2.35
N ALA A 69 0.74 -1.23 -3.46
CA ALA A 69 1.22 -2.61 -3.45
C ALA A 69 2.48 -2.80 -2.58
N LEU A 70 3.39 -1.82 -2.56
CA LEU A 70 4.58 -1.87 -1.69
C LEU A 70 4.22 -1.66 -0.22
N VAL A 71 3.27 -0.76 0.07
CA VAL A 71 2.82 -0.53 1.45
C VAL A 71 2.18 -1.81 2.01
N LEU A 72 1.35 -2.48 1.21
CA LEU A 72 0.76 -3.78 1.53
C LEU A 72 1.83 -4.85 1.81
N GLU A 73 2.90 -4.88 1.02
CA GLU A 73 4.05 -5.76 1.25
C GLU A 73 4.79 -5.44 2.55
N GLY A 74 4.89 -4.15 2.92
CA GLY A 74 5.53 -3.69 4.15
C GLY A 74 4.71 -3.89 5.42
N MET A 75 3.49 -4.41 5.33
CA MET A 75 2.60 -4.63 6.47
C MET A 75 2.14 -6.09 6.61
N GLN A 76 2.82 -7.02 5.94
CA GLN A 76 2.38 -8.43 5.90
C GLN A 76 2.29 -9.06 7.28
N ARG A 77 3.20 -8.76 8.23
CA ARG A 77 3.11 -9.33 9.58
C ARG A 77 1.92 -8.78 10.34
N LEU A 78 1.64 -7.48 10.22
CA LEU A 78 0.46 -6.86 10.82
C LEU A 78 -0.83 -7.49 10.30
N LEU A 79 -0.94 -7.67 8.98
CA LEU A 79 -2.11 -8.29 8.36
C LEU A 79 -2.24 -9.76 8.78
N GLN A 80 -1.16 -10.54 8.70
CA GLN A 80 -1.18 -11.95 9.09
C GLN A 80 -1.55 -12.15 10.58
N GLN A 81 -1.17 -11.21 11.44
CA GLN A 81 -1.50 -11.23 12.87
C GLN A 81 -2.91 -10.70 13.18
N GLY A 82 -3.68 -10.26 12.18
CA GLY A 82 -5.01 -9.68 12.36
C GLY A 82 -4.99 -8.35 13.13
N ARG A 83 -3.88 -7.59 13.08
CA ARG A 83 -3.68 -6.35 13.85
C ARG A 83 -4.26 -5.12 13.16
N VAL A 84 -4.92 -5.29 12.03
CA VAL A 84 -5.61 -4.25 11.26
C VAL A 84 -7.04 -4.69 11.03
N ALA A 85 -8.04 -4.00 11.56
CA ALA A 85 -9.43 -4.45 11.42
C ALA A 85 -9.99 -4.15 10.01
N PHE A 86 -9.74 -2.96 9.47
CA PHE A 86 -10.13 -2.54 8.13
C PHE A 86 -8.91 -2.05 7.34
N LEU A 87 -8.88 -2.41 6.07
CA LEU A 87 -7.83 -2.04 5.13
C LEU A 87 -8.48 -1.49 3.87
N GLU A 88 -8.08 -0.29 3.47
CA GLU A 88 -8.46 0.38 2.24
C GLU A 88 -7.19 0.71 1.46
N PHE A 89 -7.19 0.45 0.15
CA PHE A 89 -6.07 0.77 -0.74
C PHE A 89 -6.56 1.03 -2.16
N GLU A 90 -5.88 1.91 -2.88
CA GLU A 90 -6.23 2.25 -4.25
C GLU A 90 -5.61 1.25 -5.24
N ILE A 91 -6.38 0.92 -6.26
CA ILE A 91 -5.90 0.20 -7.43
C ILE A 91 -6.16 1.03 -8.68
N GLY A 92 -5.23 1.00 -9.63
CA GLY A 92 -5.41 1.69 -10.91
C GLY A 92 -4.69 0.97 -12.03
N LYS A 93 -5.41 0.54 -13.07
CA LYS A 93 -4.82 -0.18 -14.22
C LYS A 93 -3.67 0.59 -14.90
N ASN A 94 -3.64 1.91 -14.74
CA ASN A 94 -2.61 2.81 -15.28
C ASN A 94 -1.72 3.46 -14.20
N LYS A 95 -1.79 3.02 -12.94
CA LYS A 95 -1.08 3.62 -11.80
C LYS A 95 0.01 2.69 -11.24
N GLY A 96 1.22 3.24 -11.06
CA GLY A 96 2.33 2.61 -10.35
C GLY A 96 2.55 1.12 -10.63
N TYR A 97 2.66 0.33 -9.56
CA TYR A 97 2.95 -1.11 -9.58
C TYR A 97 1.80 -1.96 -10.13
N TRP A 98 0.61 -1.39 -10.33
CA TRP A 98 -0.55 -2.08 -10.87
C TRP A 98 -0.56 -2.12 -12.41
N ARG A 99 0.26 -1.29 -13.06
CA ARG A 99 0.34 -1.19 -14.53
C ARG A 99 0.80 -2.49 -15.17
N ALA A 100 0.18 -2.82 -16.31
CA ALA A 100 0.51 -4.01 -17.09
C ALA A 100 1.98 -4.03 -17.58
N ASP A 101 2.54 -2.86 -17.88
CA ASP A 101 3.89 -2.67 -18.42
C ASP A 101 4.95 -2.34 -17.35
N HIS A 102 4.58 -2.33 -16.05
CA HIS A 102 5.55 -2.10 -14.99
C HIS A 102 6.51 -3.29 -14.89
N PRO A 103 7.85 -3.09 -14.85
CA PRO A 103 8.81 -4.18 -14.81
C PRO A 103 8.67 -5.05 -13.55
N GLU A 104 8.18 -4.45 -12.47
CA GLU A 104 7.91 -5.11 -11.19
C GLU A 104 6.41 -5.20 -10.89
N ARG A 105 5.58 -5.36 -11.93
CA ARG A 105 4.12 -5.39 -11.79
C ARG A 105 3.66 -6.32 -10.66
N ARG A 106 2.74 -5.81 -9.83
CA ARG A 106 1.97 -6.61 -8.88
C ARG A 106 0.62 -6.94 -9.49
N ARG A 107 0.16 -8.18 -9.26
CA ARG A 107 -1.13 -8.65 -9.75
C ARG A 107 -2.15 -8.58 -8.63
N LEU A 108 -3.29 -7.97 -8.91
CA LEU A 108 -4.37 -7.80 -7.94
C LEU A 108 -4.88 -9.15 -7.42
N ASP A 109 -4.98 -10.16 -8.29
CA ASP A 109 -5.42 -11.50 -7.91
C ASP A 109 -4.52 -12.14 -6.85
N ALA A 110 -3.20 -11.95 -6.97
CA ALA A 110 -2.23 -12.45 -6.00
C ALA A 110 -2.36 -11.72 -4.66
N THR A 111 -2.56 -10.39 -4.68
CA THR A 111 -2.79 -9.59 -3.48
C THR A 111 -4.08 -10.01 -2.77
N VAL A 112 -5.20 -10.12 -3.50
CA VAL A 112 -6.50 -10.51 -2.92
C VAL A 112 -6.48 -11.93 -2.37
N ARG A 113 -5.82 -12.88 -3.06
CA ARG A 113 -5.65 -14.24 -2.52
C ARG A 113 -4.84 -14.25 -1.23
N ARG A 114 -3.75 -13.49 -1.15
CA ARG A 114 -2.94 -13.40 0.07
C ARG A 114 -3.71 -12.75 1.22
N LEU A 115 -4.46 -11.69 0.94
CA LEU A 115 -5.33 -11.06 1.94
C LEU A 115 -6.38 -12.06 2.46
N LEU A 116 -6.96 -12.87 1.59
CA LEU A 116 -7.87 -13.95 1.98
C LEU A 116 -7.20 -15.01 2.86
N GLU A 117 -5.95 -15.40 2.56
CA GLU A 117 -5.15 -16.31 3.41
C GLU A 117 -4.91 -15.74 4.81
N PHE A 118 -4.83 -14.40 4.94
CA PHE A 118 -4.74 -13.71 6.23
C PHE A 118 -6.09 -13.46 6.90
N GLY A 119 -7.20 -13.90 6.30
CA GLY A 119 -8.55 -13.78 6.85
C GLY A 119 -9.32 -12.53 6.41
N TYR A 120 -8.79 -11.75 5.46
CA TYR A 120 -9.46 -10.56 4.93
C TYR A 120 -10.33 -10.89 3.71
N PHE A 121 -11.59 -10.44 3.75
CA PHE A 121 -12.47 -10.44 2.59
C PHE A 121 -12.39 -9.07 1.90
N CYS A 122 -12.02 -9.08 0.62
CA CYS A 122 -11.84 -7.88 -0.18
C CYS A 122 -13.10 -7.57 -0.98
N PHE A 123 -13.37 -6.27 -1.14
CA PHE A 123 -14.48 -5.74 -1.91
C PHE A 123 -13.97 -4.61 -2.81
N PHE A 124 -14.57 -4.46 -3.98
CA PHE A 124 -14.51 -3.19 -4.70
C PHE A 124 -15.56 -2.25 -4.17
N GLU A 125 -15.13 -1.03 -3.89
CA GLU A 125 -16.02 0.08 -3.58
C GLU A 125 -16.30 0.89 -4.84
N ALA A 126 -17.58 1.12 -5.13
CA ALA A 126 -18.04 1.99 -6.21
C ALA A 126 -19.21 2.84 -5.69
N GLY A 127 -18.90 4.04 -5.20
CA GLY A 127 -19.87 4.89 -4.54
C GLY A 127 -20.38 4.24 -3.26
N SER A 128 -21.69 3.96 -3.15
CA SER A 128 -22.30 3.33 -1.98
C SER A 128 -22.41 1.81 -2.08
N GLN A 129 -21.72 1.18 -3.04
CA GLN A 129 -21.83 -0.26 -3.32
C GLN A 129 -20.50 -0.96 -3.06
N LEU A 130 -20.61 -2.17 -2.51
CA LEU A 130 -19.49 -3.08 -2.32
C LEU A 130 -19.71 -4.35 -3.15
N ALA A 131 -18.76 -4.66 -4.04
CA ALA A 131 -18.76 -5.89 -4.82
C ALA A 131 -17.68 -6.84 -4.27
N PRO A 132 -18.01 -8.05 -3.79
CA PRO A 132 -17.01 -8.97 -3.25
C PRO A 132 -16.08 -9.43 -4.36
N ILE A 133 -14.77 -9.50 -4.08
CA ILE A 133 -13.76 -9.97 -5.03
C ILE A 133 -12.90 -11.12 -4.49
N SER A 134 -13.12 -11.57 -3.26
CA SER A 134 -12.39 -12.70 -2.68
C SER A 134 -12.97 -14.06 -3.09
N GLY A 135 -12.09 -15.06 -3.20
CA GLY A 135 -12.45 -16.47 -3.36
C GLY A 135 -13.33 -16.73 -4.58
N PRO A 136 -14.52 -17.34 -4.45
CA PRO A 136 -15.38 -17.69 -5.59
C PRO A 136 -15.95 -16.46 -6.31
N CYS A 137 -15.87 -15.27 -5.71
CA CYS A 137 -16.29 -14.02 -6.34
C CYS A 137 -15.20 -13.40 -7.23
N TRP A 138 -13.98 -13.95 -7.22
CA TRP A 138 -12.92 -13.48 -8.10
C TRP A 138 -13.25 -13.77 -9.57
N SER A 139 -12.97 -12.80 -10.44
CA SER A 139 -13.06 -12.95 -11.90
C SER A 139 -11.76 -12.49 -12.54
N ASP A 140 -11.20 -13.29 -13.45
CA ASP A 140 -9.96 -12.94 -14.15
C ASP A 140 -10.10 -11.68 -15.02
N ALA A 141 -11.32 -11.27 -15.37
CA ALA A 141 -11.59 -9.99 -16.04
C ALA A 141 -11.23 -8.75 -15.20
N LEU A 142 -11.04 -8.93 -13.88
CA LEU A 142 -10.61 -7.88 -12.96
C LEU A 142 -9.07 -7.69 -12.93
N SER A 143 -8.32 -8.59 -13.60
CA SER A 143 -6.85 -8.62 -13.62
C SER A 143 -6.20 -7.59 -14.55
#